data_AF-A0AAV5SRQ6-F1
#
_entry.id   AF-A0AAV5SRQ6-F1
#
_cell.length_a   1.000
_cell.length_b   1.000
_cell.length_c   1.000
_cell.angle_alpha   90.00
_cell.angle_beta   90.00
_cell.angle_gamma   90.00
#
_symmetry.space_group_name_H-M   'P 1'
#
loop_
_entity.id
_entity.type
_entity.pdbx_description
1 polymer ?
#
loop_
_entity_poly.entity_id
_entity_poly.type
_entity_poly.pdbx_seq_one_letter_code
_entity_poly.pdbx_strand_id
1 'polypeptide(L)'
;VLLQTMNVVYYPYRHPGERPGGDKPVWDWHEILKDEARKAVADPSDEFNLGSWAPMSAFHAPPMIGALVQLVKGTLVEVELPAGDKMRTDTLNKAITPFWIAECIHMVGYYILARWCGARKKGEGYLWMHSANAAVHQVGYA
;
A
#
# COMPACT_ATOMS: atom_id res chain seq x y z
N VAL A 1 -5.21 -23.69 5.25
CA VAL A 1 -3.74 -23.64 5.05
C VAL A 1 -3.32 -22.58 4.01
N LEU A 2 -4.18 -22.12 3.08
CA LEU A 2 -3.79 -21.29 1.92
C LEU A 2 -3.74 -19.75 2.08
N LEU A 3 -4.34 -19.15 3.12
CA LEU A 3 -4.38 -17.67 3.26
C LEU A 3 -3.12 -17.06 3.89
N GLN A 4 -2.49 -17.78 4.83
CA GLN A 4 -1.29 -17.30 5.54
C GLN A 4 -0.03 -17.27 4.66
N THR A 5 -0.04 -17.97 3.53
CA THR A 5 1.08 -18.00 2.57
C THR A 5 1.06 -16.85 1.56
N MET A 6 -0.02 -16.06 1.48
CA MET A 6 -0.09 -14.90 0.58
C MET A 6 0.72 -13.75 1.16
N ASN A 7 1.72 -13.32 0.41
CA ASN A 7 2.64 -12.27 0.83
C ASN A 7 2.00 -10.89 0.59
N VAL A 8 1.19 -10.46 1.55
CA VAL A 8 0.69 -9.09 1.64
C VAL A 8 1.59 -8.33 2.60
N VAL A 9 2.40 -7.44 2.04
CA VAL A 9 3.31 -6.60 2.82
C VAL A 9 2.57 -5.35 3.28
N TYR A 10 2.85 -4.87 4.48
CA TYR A 10 2.31 -3.60 4.95
C TYR A 10 3.45 -2.60 5.15
N TYR A 11 3.31 -1.41 4.58
CA TYR A 11 4.25 -0.31 4.75
C TYR A 11 3.70 0.72 5.73
N PRO A 12 4.30 0.85 6.94
CA PRO A 12 3.84 1.79 7.92
C PRO A 12 3.96 3.21 7.41
N TYR A 13 2.91 3.98 7.68
CA TYR A 13 2.97 5.43 7.57
C TYR A 13 4.10 5.93 8.46
N ARG A 14 4.96 6.79 7.90
CA ARG A 14 5.95 7.56 8.66
C ARG A 14 5.62 9.01 8.46
N HIS A 15 5.25 9.71 9.52
CA HIS A 15 5.02 11.15 9.42
C HIS A 15 6.38 11.83 9.14
N PRO A 16 6.46 12.80 8.22
CA PRO A 16 7.65 13.65 8.10
C PRO A 16 7.90 14.36 9.44
N GLY A 17 8.95 13.96 10.17
CA GLY A 17 9.31 14.52 11.48
C GLY A 17 8.93 13.68 12.71
N GLU A 18 8.43 12.45 12.55
CA GLU A 18 8.21 11.53 13.67
C GLU A 18 9.53 11.21 14.41
N ARG A 19 9.61 11.58 15.70
CA ARG A 19 10.74 11.22 16.58
C ARG A 19 10.56 9.78 17.06
N PRO A 20 11.66 9.04 17.32
CA PRO A 20 11.57 7.70 17.90
C PRO A 20 10.95 7.80 19.30
N GLY A 21 9.83 7.10 19.54
CA GLY A 21 9.24 6.97 20.89
C GLY A 21 7.85 7.57 21.11
N GLY A 22 6.95 7.55 20.13
CA GLY A 22 5.52 7.81 20.38
C GLY A 22 4.87 6.65 21.11
N ASP A 23 4.52 6.85 22.38
CA ASP A 23 3.98 5.84 23.29
C ASP A 23 2.62 5.25 22.86
N LYS A 24 2.55 3.91 22.85
CA LYS A 24 1.40 3.00 22.70
C LYS A 24 0.74 2.94 21.30
N PRO A 25 0.34 1.73 20.84
CA PRO A 25 -0.20 1.57 19.50
C PRO A 25 -1.54 2.31 19.39
N VAL A 26 -1.58 3.28 18.48
CA VAL A 26 -2.79 3.55 17.68
C VAL A 26 -3.25 2.20 17.15
N TRP A 27 -4.55 1.87 17.29
CA TRP A 27 -5.10 0.60 16.81
C TRP A 27 -4.52 0.25 15.44
N ASP A 28 -3.84 -0.89 15.37
CA ASP A 28 -3.12 -1.32 14.19
C ASP A 28 -4.15 -1.92 13.20
N TRP A 29 -4.55 -1.12 12.21
CA TRP A 29 -5.42 -1.57 11.12
C TRP A 29 -4.75 -2.59 10.20
N HIS A 30 -3.43 -2.77 10.29
CA HIS A 30 -2.64 -3.52 9.32
C HIS A 30 -3.04 -5.00 9.31
N GLU A 31 -3.29 -5.60 10.47
CA GLU A 31 -3.70 -7.02 10.52
C GLU A 31 -5.09 -7.22 9.93
N ILE A 32 -6.04 -6.33 10.22
CA ILE A 32 -7.38 -6.38 9.61
C ILE A 32 -7.29 -6.21 8.10
N LEU A 33 -6.56 -5.20 7.63
CA LEU A 33 -6.38 -4.91 6.21
C LEU A 33 -5.66 -6.06 5.49
N LYS A 34 -4.64 -6.67 6.10
CA LYS A 34 -3.97 -7.85 5.56
C LYS A 34 -4.93 -9.02 5.42
N ASP A 35 -5.74 -9.28 6.44
CA ASP A 35 -6.68 -10.40 6.41
C ASP A 35 -7.79 -10.20 5.39
N GLU A 36 -8.33 -8.99 5.28
CA GLU A 36 -9.30 -8.65 4.23
C GLU A 36 -8.69 -8.77 2.83
N ALA A 37 -7.46 -8.27 2.63
CA ALA A 37 -6.77 -8.45 1.35
C ALA A 37 -6.51 -9.92 1.03
N ARG A 38 -6.05 -10.73 2.00
CA ARG A 38 -5.84 -12.17 1.79
C ARG A 38 -7.14 -12.86 1.36
N LYS A 39 -8.26 -12.57 2.02
CA LYS A 39 -9.58 -13.10 1.64
C LYS A 39 -9.94 -12.70 0.21
N ALA A 40 -9.83 -11.43 -0.13
CA ALA A 40 -10.16 -10.90 -1.44
C ALA A 40 -9.28 -11.48 -2.57
N VAL A 41 -7.98 -11.67 -2.33
CA VAL A 41 -7.07 -12.23 -3.35
C VAL A 41 -7.24 -13.76 -3.49
N ALA A 42 -7.60 -14.45 -2.41
CA ALA A 42 -7.86 -15.90 -2.43
C ALA A 42 -9.23 -16.25 -3.03
N ASP A 43 -10.11 -15.26 -3.20
CA ASP A 43 -11.41 -15.47 -3.82
C ASP A 43 -11.23 -16.01 -5.25
N PRO A 44 -11.83 -17.18 -5.57
CA PRO A 44 -11.75 -17.76 -6.90
C PRO A 44 -12.57 -16.98 -7.94
N SER A 45 -13.50 -16.13 -7.52
CA SER A 45 -14.17 -15.19 -8.42
C SER A 45 -13.14 -14.19 -8.98
N ASP A 46 -13.42 -13.69 -10.17
CA ASP A 46 -12.64 -12.59 -10.76
C ASP A 46 -13.00 -11.23 -10.12
N GLU A 47 -13.97 -11.20 -9.22
CA GLU A 47 -14.42 -10.01 -8.51
C GLU A 47 -13.58 -9.77 -7.27
N PHE A 48 -12.68 -8.80 -7.35
CA PHE A 48 -11.90 -8.35 -6.19
C PHE A 48 -12.80 -7.54 -5.24
N ASN A 49 -13.17 -8.15 -4.11
CA ASN A 49 -14.07 -7.53 -3.13
C ASN A 49 -13.42 -7.48 -1.73
N LEU A 50 -13.15 -6.26 -1.27
CA LEU A 50 -12.84 -5.99 0.12
C LEU A 50 -14.15 -5.64 0.83
N GLY A 51 -14.31 -6.01 2.11
CA GLY A 51 -15.52 -5.70 2.88
C GLY A 51 -15.96 -4.23 2.79
N SER A 52 -17.18 -3.90 3.23
CA SER A 52 -17.69 -2.52 3.08
C SER A 52 -16.96 -1.52 4.00
N TRP A 53 -16.27 -0.56 3.38
CA TRP A 53 -15.57 0.52 4.08
C TRP A 53 -16.14 1.89 3.71
N ALA A 54 -16.13 2.83 4.66
CA ALA A 54 -16.49 4.21 4.36
C ALA A 54 -15.42 4.86 3.47
N PRO A 55 -15.78 5.39 2.28
CA PRO A 55 -14.83 6.13 1.45
C PRO A 55 -14.46 7.47 2.10
N MET A 56 -13.33 8.08 1.71
CA MET A 56 -12.96 9.42 2.20
C MET A 56 -14.08 10.45 1.96
N SER A 57 -14.82 10.35 0.85
CA SER A 57 -15.95 11.25 0.56
C SER A 57 -17.10 11.18 1.57
N ALA A 58 -17.16 10.16 2.43
CA ALA A 58 -18.15 10.08 3.51
C ALA A 58 -17.84 11.05 4.68
N PHE A 59 -16.64 11.64 4.70
CA PHE A 59 -16.21 12.57 5.74
C PHE A 59 -16.35 14.01 5.23
N HIS A 60 -16.78 14.94 6.09
CA HIS A 60 -17.10 16.32 5.71
C HIS A 60 -15.89 17.13 5.21
N ALA A 61 -14.69 16.87 5.73
CA ALA A 61 -13.46 17.57 5.34
C ALA A 61 -12.19 16.75 5.67
N PRO A 62 -12.02 15.53 5.12
CA PRO A 62 -10.83 14.75 5.39
C PRO A 62 -9.61 15.43 4.72
N PRO A 63 -8.46 15.50 5.42
CA PRO A 63 -7.23 15.99 4.83
C PRO A 63 -6.93 15.34 3.48
N MET A 64 -6.33 16.10 2.56
CA MET A 64 -5.84 15.58 1.26
C MET A 64 -6.92 15.01 0.32
N ILE A 65 -8.22 15.22 0.57
CA ILE A 65 -9.30 14.66 -0.26
C ILE A 65 -9.14 14.99 -1.75
N GLY A 66 -8.82 16.24 -2.09
CA GLY A 66 -8.67 16.66 -3.48
C GLY A 66 -7.46 16.04 -4.19
N ALA A 67 -6.40 15.73 -3.45
CA ALA A 67 -5.20 15.09 -4.00
C ALA A 67 -5.35 13.57 -4.13
N LEU A 68 -6.10 12.95 -3.20
CA LEU A 68 -6.19 11.50 -3.07
C LEU A 68 -7.41 10.89 -3.77
N VAL A 69 -8.43 11.67 -4.08
CA VAL A 69 -9.64 11.19 -4.79
C VAL A 69 -9.32 10.59 -6.17
N GLN A 70 -8.16 10.92 -6.74
CA GLN A 70 -7.70 10.39 -8.03
C GLN A 70 -7.10 8.98 -7.94
N LEU A 71 -6.84 8.48 -6.73
CA LEU A 71 -6.31 7.14 -6.51
C LEU A 71 -7.46 6.14 -6.54
N VAL A 72 -7.73 5.61 -7.72
CA VAL A 72 -8.77 4.61 -7.99
C VAL A 72 -8.13 3.32 -8.49
N LYS A 73 -8.94 2.26 -8.60
CA LYS A 73 -8.49 1.00 -9.20
C LYS A 73 -7.92 1.24 -10.59
N GLY A 74 -6.72 0.72 -10.85
CA GLY A 74 -5.98 0.87 -12.10
C GLY A 74 -5.02 2.06 -12.15
N THR A 75 -5.07 2.97 -11.17
CA THR A 75 -4.09 4.08 -11.10
C THR A 75 -2.69 3.52 -10.82
N LEU A 76 -1.69 3.94 -11.62
CA LEU A 76 -0.30 3.59 -11.40
C LEU A 76 0.37 4.60 -10.46
N VAL A 77 1.18 4.09 -9.53
CA VAL A 77 1.95 4.88 -8.57
C VAL A 77 3.39 4.41 -8.49
N GLU A 78 4.31 5.35 -8.25
CA GLU A 78 5.70 5.08 -7.90
C GLU A 78 5.81 4.91 -6.39
N VAL A 79 6.43 3.82 -5.96
CA VAL A 79 6.56 3.48 -4.53
C VAL A 79 8.01 3.21 -4.21
N GLU A 80 8.50 3.86 -3.15
CA GLU A 80 9.82 3.63 -2.61
C GLU A 80 9.96 2.15 -2.17
N LEU A 81 11.00 1.46 -2.64
CA LEU A 81 11.27 0.11 -2.19
C LEU A 81 11.76 0.10 -0.74
N PRO A 82 11.29 -0.83 0.11
CA PRO A 82 11.69 -0.90 1.52
C PRO A 82 13.19 -1.06 1.72
N ALA A 83 13.69 -0.63 2.88
CA ALA A 83 15.10 -0.80 3.30
C ALA A 83 15.59 -2.26 3.24
N GLY A 84 14.70 -3.24 3.41
CA GLY A 84 15.02 -4.67 3.35
C GLY A 84 14.83 -5.32 1.98
N ASP A 85 14.46 -4.56 0.94
CA ASP A 85 14.32 -5.10 -0.41
C ASP A 85 15.69 -5.40 -1.02
N LYS A 86 15.80 -6.57 -1.66
CA LYS A 86 17.06 -7.06 -2.22
C LYS A 86 17.61 -6.13 -3.31
N MET A 87 16.76 -5.49 -4.13
CA MET A 87 17.25 -4.50 -5.11
C MET A 87 17.89 -3.29 -4.44
N ARG A 88 17.38 -2.87 -3.27
CA ARG A 88 17.97 -1.77 -2.49
C ARG A 88 19.31 -2.15 -1.86
N THR A 89 19.49 -3.42 -1.49
CA THR A 89 20.77 -3.92 -0.96
C THR A 89 21.81 -4.19 -2.04
N ASP A 90 21.36 -4.56 -3.25
CA ASP A 90 22.21 -4.93 -4.38
C ASP A 90 22.64 -3.70 -5.23
N THR A 91 21.95 -2.56 -5.11
CA THR A 91 22.40 -1.29 -5.73
C THR A 91 23.74 -0.84 -5.15
N LEU A 92 24.75 -0.73 -6.01
CA LEU A 92 26.11 -0.31 -5.68
C LEU A 92 26.20 1.08 -5.02
N ASN A 93 25.17 1.92 -5.19
CA ASN A 93 25.08 3.23 -4.54
C ASN A 93 23.94 3.26 -3.51
N LYS A 94 24.30 3.04 -2.24
CA LYS A 94 23.37 3.11 -1.09
C LYS A 94 22.75 4.49 -0.85
N ALA A 95 23.21 5.53 -1.54
CA ALA A 95 22.61 6.86 -1.49
C ALA A 95 21.38 7.01 -2.40
N ILE A 96 21.18 6.08 -3.34
CA ILE A 96 20.01 6.07 -4.22
C ILE A 96 18.90 5.28 -3.54
N THR A 97 17.73 5.89 -3.49
CA THR A 97 16.52 5.24 -3.00
C THR A 97 15.76 4.70 -4.20
N PRO A 98 15.68 3.37 -4.39
CA PRO A 98 15.04 2.80 -5.56
C PRO A 98 13.51 2.86 -5.44
N PHE A 99 12.86 3.12 -6.56
CA PHE A 99 11.39 3.13 -6.69
C PHE A 99 10.95 2.02 -7.64
N TRP A 100 9.73 1.53 -7.46
CA TRP A 100 9.08 0.62 -8.41
C TRP A 100 7.62 1.00 -8.63
N ILE A 101 7.05 0.54 -9.74
CA ILE A 101 5.67 0.86 -10.11
C ILE A 101 4.71 -0.17 -9.51
N ALA A 102 3.66 0.33 -8.86
CA ALA A 102 2.54 -0.47 -8.38
C ALA A 102 1.22 0.03 -9.00
N GLU A 103 0.31 -0.89 -9.26
CA GLU A 103 -1.07 -0.60 -9.65
C GLU A 103 -1.95 -0.57 -8.42
N CYS A 104 -2.73 0.51 -8.24
CA CYS A 104 -3.75 0.60 -7.21
C CYS A 104 -4.87 -0.41 -7.51
N ILE A 105 -5.13 -1.31 -6.57
CA ILE A 105 -6.20 -2.32 -6.68
C ILE A 105 -7.45 -1.85 -5.94
N HIS A 106 -7.26 -1.24 -4.78
CA HIS A 106 -8.35 -0.73 -3.96
C HIS A 106 -7.89 0.35 -2.98
N MET A 107 -8.84 1.15 -2.49
CA MET A 107 -8.59 2.18 -1.49
C MET A 107 -9.59 2.09 -0.34
N VAL A 108 -9.09 2.16 0.89
CA VAL A 108 -9.87 2.13 2.14
C VAL A 108 -9.46 3.33 2.99
N GLY A 109 -10.30 4.37 3.01
CA GLY A 109 -9.91 5.65 3.61
C GLY A 109 -8.62 6.17 2.98
N TYR A 110 -7.55 6.27 3.77
CA TYR A 110 -6.21 6.64 3.28
C TYR A 110 -5.33 5.44 2.90
N TYR A 111 -5.76 4.22 3.12
CA TYR A 111 -4.97 3.04 2.79
C TYR A 111 -5.20 2.61 1.35
N ILE A 112 -4.11 2.31 0.66
CA ILE A 112 -4.12 1.79 -0.71
C ILE A 112 -3.65 0.34 -0.64
N LEU A 113 -4.45 -0.56 -1.18
CA LEU A 113 -3.99 -1.87 -1.58
C LEU A 113 -3.51 -1.75 -3.02
N ALA A 114 -2.22 -1.99 -3.22
CA ALA A 114 -1.60 -1.99 -4.53
C ALA A 114 -1.03 -3.37 -4.86
N ARG A 115 -0.65 -3.55 -6.12
CA ARG A 115 0.07 -4.72 -6.61
C ARG A 115 1.25 -4.28 -7.46
N TRP A 116 2.44 -4.84 -7.21
CA TRP A 116 3.63 -4.55 -8.00
C TRP A 116 3.42 -4.89 -9.49
N CYS A 117 3.75 -3.95 -10.36
CA CYS A 117 3.80 -4.19 -11.81
C CYS A 117 4.86 -5.25 -12.12
N GLY A 118 4.49 -6.22 -12.97
CA GLY A 118 5.33 -7.36 -13.32
C GLY A 118 5.13 -8.60 -12.44
N ALA A 119 4.30 -8.54 -11.40
CA ALA A 119 3.88 -9.72 -10.66
C ALA A 119 3.11 -10.69 -11.58
N ARG A 120 3.61 -11.92 -11.75
CA ARG A 120 3.11 -12.85 -12.77
C ARG A 120 1.95 -13.73 -12.29
N LYS A 121 1.90 -14.06 -11.00
CA LYS A 121 0.87 -14.97 -10.47
C LYS A 121 -0.19 -14.23 -9.66
N LYS A 122 -1.43 -14.74 -9.72
CA LYS A 122 -2.50 -14.37 -8.78
C LYS A 122 -2.02 -14.69 -7.36
N GLY A 123 -2.16 -13.75 -6.43
CA GLY A 123 -1.66 -13.90 -5.06
C GLY A 123 -0.28 -13.31 -4.76
N GLU A 124 0.47 -12.89 -5.77
CA GLU A 124 1.82 -12.33 -5.59
C GLU A 124 1.83 -10.79 -5.73
N GLY A 125 2.73 -10.17 -4.96
CA GLY A 125 3.12 -8.77 -5.10
C GLY A 125 2.12 -7.75 -4.54
N TYR A 126 1.25 -8.16 -3.62
CA TYR A 126 0.28 -7.26 -2.98
C TYR A 126 0.89 -6.53 -1.79
N LEU A 127 0.51 -5.27 -1.64
CA LEU A 127 1.02 -4.41 -0.58
C LEU A 127 -0.02 -3.40 -0.13
N TRP A 128 -0.08 -3.19 1.17
CA TRP A 128 -0.80 -2.08 1.77
C TRP A 128 0.15 -0.92 2.04
N MET A 129 -0.26 0.28 1.69
CA MET A 129 0.45 1.52 1.98
C MET A 129 -0.53 2.61 2.40
N HIS A 130 -0.06 3.59 3.14
CA HIS A 130 -0.82 4.80 3.40
C HIS A 130 -0.60 5.79 2.24
N SER A 131 -1.67 6.36 1.69
CA SER A 131 -1.62 7.23 0.50
C SER A 131 -0.93 8.57 0.75
N ALA A 132 -0.99 9.07 1.98
CA ALA A 132 -0.26 10.26 2.40
C ALA A 132 1.20 9.95 2.80
N ASN A 133 1.67 8.71 2.64
CA ASN A 133 3.06 8.35 2.98
C ASN A 133 4.02 9.04 2.02
N ALA A 134 5.14 9.54 2.55
CA ALA A 134 6.18 10.22 1.78
C ALA A 134 6.85 9.33 0.72
N ALA A 135 6.61 8.01 0.76
CA ALA A 135 7.15 7.01 -0.14
C ALA A 135 6.27 6.71 -1.36
N VAL A 136 5.14 7.41 -1.56
CA VAL A 136 4.20 7.19 -2.66
C VAL A 136 4.12 8.44 -3.54
N HIS A 137 4.38 8.27 -4.84
CA HIS A 137 4.48 9.35 -5.80
C HIS A 137 3.69 9.05 -7.09
N GLN A 138 3.45 10.09 -7.87
CA GLN A 138 3.00 9.94 -9.26
C GLN A 138 4.13 9.36 -10.11
N VAL A 139 3.77 8.64 -11.17
CA VAL A 139 4.74 8.12 -12.14
C VAL A 139 5.47 9.28 -12.82
N GLY A 140 6.80 9.21 -12.87
CA GLY A 140 7.70 10.26 -13.37
C GLY A 140 8.38 11.09 -12.27
N TYR A 141 8.33 10.66 -11.01
CA TYR A 141 9.00 11.35 -9.90
C TYR A 141 10.47 10.96 -9.76
N ALA A 142 10.79 9.67 -9.91
CA ALA A 142 12.12 9.09 -9.72
C ALA A 142 13.14 9.45 -10.83
#